data_AF-A0A0R3KQH3-F1
#
_entry.id   AF-A0A0R3KQH3-F1
#
_cell.length_a   1.000
_cell.length_b   1.000
_cell.length_c   1.000
_cell.angle_alpha   90.00
_cell.angle_beta   90.00
_cell.angle_gamma   90.00
#
_symmetry.space_group_name_H-M   'P 1'
#
loop_
_entity.id
_entity.type
_entity.pdbx_description
1 polymer ?
#
loop_
_entity_poly.entity_id
_entity_poly.type
_entity_poly.pdbx_seq_one_letter_code
_entity_poly.pdbx_strand_id
1 'polypeptide(L)'
;MTCVCGYNRVNESGKGFSMSKFAIGEQVENVANDHESGAVVDVCPTVDGSSRYAVDTEGYGALQFFAGEKLTFAVSRRGAT
;
A
#
# COMPACT_ATOMS: atom_id res chain seq x y z
N MET A 1 4.63 -12.09 16.38
CA MET A 1 4.51 -11.33 15.11
C MET A 1 5.43 -10.12 15.20
N THR A 2 6.72 -10.29 14.90
CA THR A 2 7.70 -9.21 14.93
C THR A 2 7.72 -8.54 13.55
N CYS A 3 7.06 -7.39 13.42
CA CYS A 3 7.22 -6.53 12.25
C CYS A 3 8.61 -5.89 12.35
N VAL A 4 9.56 -6.37 11.55
CA VAL A 4 10.87 -5.73 11.43
C VAL A 4 10.67 -4.59 10.44
N CYS A 5 10.49 -3.37 10.95
CA CYS A 5 10.44 -2.14 10.16
C CYS A 5 11.85 -1.87 9.62
N GLY A 6 12.22 -2.57 8.55
CA GLY A 6 13.40 -2.27 7.75
C GLY A 6 13.03 -1.15 6.80
N TYR A 7 13.47 0.08 7.09
CA TYR A 7 13.37 1.22 6.19
C TYR A 7 13.95 0.84 4.82
N ASN A 8 13.11 0.46 3.87
CA ASN A 8 13.55 0.17 2.53
C ASN A 8 13.75 1.50 1.82
N ARG A 9 15.01 1.98 1.83
CA ARG A 9 15.50 3.01 0.91
C ARG A 9 14.93 2.69 -0.46
N VAL A 10 14.08 3.57 -0.94
CA VAL A 10 13.76 3.66 -2.37
C VAL A 10 15.11 3.81 -3.09
N ASN A 11 15.24 3.16 -4.24
CA ASN A 11 16.37 3.10 -5.16
C ASN A 11 17.65 2.32 -4.75
N GLU A 12 17.91 1.27 -5.56
CA GLU A 12 19.16 0.51 -5.78
C GLU A 12 19.30 -0.88 -5.12
N SER A 13 18.80 -1.93 -5.79
CA SER A 13 19.52 -3.22 -5.90
C SER A 13 18.84 -4.13 -6.95
N GLY A 14 19.55 -4.40 -8.05
CA GLY A 14 19.15 -5.33 -9.11
C GLY A 14 19.17 -6.80 -8.68
N LYS A 15 18.32 -7.17 -7.69
CA LYS A 15 18.12 -8.56 -7.27
C LYS A 15 16.71 -8.79 -6.73
N GLY A 16 15.75 -8.93 -7.66
CA GLY A 16 14.55 -9.77 -7.49
C GLY A 16 13.63 -9.57 -6.28
N PHE A 17 13.65 -8.43 -5.59
CA PHE A 17 12.52 -8.05 -4.73
C PHE A 17 11.39 -7.63 -5.65
N SER A 18 10.31 -8.42 -5.67
CA SER A 18 9.10 -8.14 -6.47
C SER A 18 8.73 -6.67 -6.32
N MET A 19 8.70 -5.92 -7.43
CA MET A 19 8.37 -4.50 -7.39
C MET A 19 7.02 -4.34 -6.69
N SER A 20 6.99 -3.62 -5.58
CA SER A 20 5.76 -3.31 -4.86
C SER A 20 4.79 -2.64 -5.82
N LYS A 21 3.56 -3.15 -5.91
CA LYS A 21 2.51 -2.65 -6.81
C LYS A 21 2.12 -1.19 -6.51
N PHE A 22 2.22 -0.79 -5.24
CA PHE A 22 1.96 0.57 -4.78
C PHE A 22 3.16 1.08 -3.97
N ALA A 23 3.42 2.39 -4.05
CA ALA A 23 4.44 3.06 -3.25
C ALA A 23 3.82 3.64 -1.96
N ILE A 24 4.67 3.91 -0.96
CA ILE A 24 4.26 4.68 0.23
C ILE A 24 3.86 6.09 -0.21
N GLY A 25 2.72 6.57 0.28
CA GLY A 25 2.09 7.84 -0.10
C GLY A 25 1.11 7.74 -1.28
N GLU A 26 1.03 6.57 -1.93
CA GLU A 26 0.08 6.36 -3.03
C GLU A 26 -1.36 6.33 -2.49
N GLN A 27 -2.27 7.02 -3.20
CA GLN A 27 -3.69 6.96 -2.89
C GLN A 27 -4.29 5.70 -3.53
N VAL A 28 -4.81 4.83 -2.70
CA VAL A 28 -5.39 3.55 -3.10
C VAL A 28 -6.83 3.45 -2.65
N GLU A 29 -7.60 2.66 -3.37
CA GLU A 29 -8.98 2.33 -3.06
C GLU A 29 -9.10 0.82 -2.85
N ASN A 30 -9.78 0.41 -1.79
CA ASN A 30 -10.10 -0.98 -1.51
C ASN A 30 -11.32 -1.40 -2.32
N VAL A 31 -11.09 -2.13 -3.41
CA VAL A 31 -12.16 -2.62 -4.30
C VAL A 31 -12.97 -3.77 -3.69
N ALA A 32 -12.50 -4.35 -2.58
CA ALA A 32 -13.16 -5.48 -1.94
C ALA A 32 -14.14 -5.07 -0.84
N ASN A 33 -14.09 -3.82 -0.35
CA ASN A 33 -14.95 -3.31 0.72
C ASN A 33 -15.31 -1.85 0.45
N ASP A 34 -16.56 -1.60 0.08
CA ASP A 34 -17.19 -0.27 -0.06
C ASP A 34 -16.42 0.84 -0.82
N HIS A 35 -15.36 0.50 -1.57
CA HIS A 35 -14.50 1.47 -2.25
C HIS A 35 -13.92 2.54 -1.31
N GLU A 36 -13.54 2.13 -0.08
CA GLU A 36 -12.86 3.02 0.84
C GLU A 36 -11.48 3.43 0.28
N SER A 37 -11.20 4.73 0.27
CA SER A 37 -9.95 5.29 -0.23
C SER A 37 -9.02 5.64 0.93
N GLY A 38 -7.71 5.46 0.74
CA GLY A 38 -6.71 5.78 1.76
C GLY A 38 -5.30 5.87 1.19
N ALA A 39 -4.36 6.27 2.05
CA ALA A 39 -2.95 6.40 1.68
C ALA A 39 -2.17 5.15 2.11
N VAL A 40 -1.34 4.59 1.22
CA VAL A 40 -0.39 3.54 1.60
C VAL A 40 0.66 4.15 2.52
N VAL A 41 0.79 3.65 3.74
CA VAL A 41 1.79 4.11 4.71
C VAL A 41 2.95 3.14 4.89
N ASP A 42 2.76 1.86 4.57
CA ASP A 42 3.83 0.85 4.65
C ASP A 42 3.58 -0.31 3.68
N VAL A 43 4.66 -1.00 3.30
CA VAL A 43 4.63 -2.21 2.47
C VAL A 43 5.40 -3.32 3.19
N CYS A 44 4.65 -4.24 3.79
CA CYS A 44 5.17 -5.38 4.53
C CYS A 44 5.32 -6.60 3.61
N PRO A 45 6.55 -7.11 3.38
CA PRO A 45 6.72 -8.40 2.71
C PRO A 45 6.21 -9.53 3.60
N THR A 46 5.65 -10.57 3.00
CA THR A 46 5.19 -11.78 3.69
C THR A 46 6.16 -12.95 3.48
N VAL A 47 6.06 -13.97 4.33
CA VAL A 47 6.95 -15.16 4.29
C VAL A 47 6.80 -15.97 3.00
N ASP A 48 5.66 -15.85 2.32
CA ASP A 48 5.37 -16.46 1.02
C ASP A 48 5.89 -15.64 -0.18
N GLY A 49 6.49 -14.47 0.07
CA GLY A 49 7.04 -13.59 -0.96
C GLY A 49 6.04 -12.61 -1.58
N SER A 50 4.80 -12.59 -1.09
CA SER A 50 3.82 -11.54 -1.42
C SER A 50 4.02 -10.28 -0.58
N SER A 51 3.27 -9.22 -0.87
CA SER A 51 3.32 -7.94 -0.15
C SER A 51 1.95 -7.56 0.40
N ARG A 52 1.95 -7.09 1.65
CA ARG A 52 0.79 -6.52 2.35
C ARG A 52 1.00 -5.03 2.51
N TYR A 53 -0.03 -4.25 2.20
CA TYR A 53 -0.01 -2.79 2.23
C TYR A 53 -0.76 -2.34 3.46
N ALA A 54 -0.11 -1.54 4.30
CA ALA A 54 -0.78 -0.81 5.37
C ALA A 54 -1.35 0.48 4.76
N VAL A 55 -2.66 0.67 4.88
CA VAL A 55 -3.39 1.81 4.31
C VAL A 55 -4.10 2.54 5.45
N ASP A 56 -3.92 3.86 5.51
CA ASP A 56 -4.70 4.75 6.37
C ASP A 56 -5.95 5.19 5.60
N THR A 57 -7.10 4.57 5.88
CA THR A 57 -8.37 4.87 5.20
C THR A 57 -9.25 5.87 5.94
N GLU A 58 -9.07 6.00 7.27
CA GLU A 58 -9.93 6.84 8.12
C GLU A 58 -9.22 8.10 8.66
N GLY A 59 -7.90 8.24 8.46
CA GLY A 59 -7.15 9.46 8.79
C GLY A 59 -6.84 9.68 10.28
N TYR A 60 -7.06 8.67 11.12
CA TYR A 60 -6.78 8.70 12.57
C TYR A 60 -5.67 7.72 12.99
N GLY A 61 -4.85 7.26 12.04
CA GLY A 61 -3.83 6.24 12.31
C GLY A 61 -4.41 4.82 12.49
N ALA A 62 -5.66 4.61 12.08
CA ALA A 62 -6.27 3.29 11.98
C ALA A 62 -5.78 2.62 10.68
N LEU A 63 -4.67 1.88 10.80
CA LEU A 63 -4.05 1.21 9.66
C LEU A 63 -4.75 -0.12 9.38
N GLN A 64 -5.21 -0.27 8.15
CA GLN A 64 -5.74 -1.52 7.64
C GLN A 64 -4.74 -2.19 6.69
N PHE A 65 -4.66 -3.52 6.74
CA PHE A 65 -3.72 -4.30 5.93
C PHE A 65 -4.42 -5.00 4.79
N PHE A 66 -4.01 -4.70 3.56
CA PHE A 66 -4.58 -5.27 2.35
C PHE A 66 -3.55 -6.01 1.51
N ALA A 67 -3.98 -7.01 0.77
CA ALA A 67 -3.17 -7.59 -0.30
C ALA A 67 -3.23 -6.66 -1.51
N GLY A 68 -2.13 -6.53 -2.27
CA GLY A 68 -2.09 -5.63 -3.42
C GLY A 68 -3.14 -5.94 -4.51
N GLU A 69 -3.62 -7.18 -4.57
CA GLU A 69 -4.73 -7.60 -5.45
C GLU A 69 -6.09 -6.96 -5.09
N LYS A 70 -6.29 -6.58 -3.82
CA LYS A 70 -7.52 -5.95 -3.31
C LYS A 70 -7.50 -4.42 -3.39
N LEU A 71 -6.39 -3.85 -3.85
CA LEU A 71 -6.20 -2.42 -3.97
C LEU A 71 -6.11 -2.01 -5.44
N THR A 72 -6.68 -0.85 -5.74
CA THR A 72 -6.54 -0.12 -7.01
C THR A 72 -6.07 1.31 -6.75
N PHE A 73 -5.58 2.00 -7.78
CA PHE A 73 -5.29 3.43 -7.68
C PHE A 73 -6.58 4.21 -7.45
N ALA A 74 -6.61 5.06 -6.44
CA ALA A 74 -7.75 5.94 -6.23
C ALA A 74 -7.79 6.98 -7.35
N VAL A 75 -8.93 7.08 -8.05
CA VAL A 75 -9.11 8.11 -9.07
C VAL A 75 -9.32 9.45 -8.37
N SER A 76 -8.30 10.29 -8.34
CA SER A 76 -8.51 11.73 -8.13
C SER A 76 -9.25 12.28 -9.34
N ARG A 77 -10.57 12.49 -9.20
CA ARG A 77 -11.32 13.36 -10.11
C ARG A 77 -10.75 14.76 -9.93
N ARG A 78 -9.73 15.13 -10.72
CA ARG A 78 -9.37 16.53 -10.90
C ARG A 78 -10.61 17.19 -11.47
N GLY A 79 -11.30 17.98 -10.65
CA GLY A 79 -12.49 18.70 -11.06
C GLY A 79 -12.19 19.45 -12.35
N ALA A 80 -13.00 19.19 -13.37
CA ALA A 80 -13.11 20.10 -14.50
C ALA A 80 -13.74 21.40 -13.96
N THR A 81 -12.94 22.45 -13.90
CA THR A 81 -13.42 23.84 -13.78
C THR A 81 -13.53 24.44 -15.17
#